data_AF-A0A921EHP1-F1
#
_entry.id   AF-A0A921EHP1-F1
#
_cell.length_a   1.000
_cell.length_b   1.000
_cell.length_c   1.000
_cell.angle_alpha   90.00
_cell.angle_beta   90.00
_cell.angle_gamma   90.00
#
_symmetry.space_group_name_H-M   'P 1'
#
loop_
_entity.id
_entity.type
_entity.pdbx_description
1 polymer ?
#
loop_
_entity_poly.entity_id
_entity_poly.type
_entity_poly.pdbx_seq_one_letter_code
_entity_poly.pdbx_strand_id
1 'polypeptide(L)' 'MVESDKEKVPIKDIMTKMDKPKNYISIYRRRLIDDQVIFSKERGYVEFTLPYFADFVAEFGNMY' A
#
# COMPACT_ATOMS: atom_id res chain seq x y z
N MET A 1 0.69 21.06 0.88
CA MET A 1 0.25 19.96 0.01
C MET A 1 1.43 19.04 -0.15
N VAL A 2 1.41 17.88 0.53
CA VAL A 2 2.48 16.89 0.37
C VAL A 2 2.28 16.27 -1.00
N GLU A 3 3.31 16.32 -1.82
CA GLU A 3 3.31 15.70 -3.14
C GLU A 3 3.07 14.19 -2.97
N SER A 4 1.86 13.75 -3.30
CA SER A 4 1.48 12.33 -3.43
C SER A 4 2.15 11.69 -4.67
N ASP A 5 3.43 11.99 -4.90
CA ASP A 5 4.17 11.67 -6.13
C ASP A 5 4.68 10.22 -6.19
N LYS A 6 4.21 9.37 -5.27
CA LYS A 6 4.36 7.93 -5.37
C LYS A 6 2.99 7.29 -5.44
N GLU A 7 2.34 7.49 -6.58
CA GLU A 7 1.12 6.75 -6.97
C GLU A 7 1.35 5.24 -6.88
N LYS A 8 2.61 4.79 -7.06
CA LYS A 8 3.04 3.39 -6.92
C LYS A 8 4.18 3.16 -5.94
N VAL A 9 4.05 2.09 -5.16
CA VAL A 9 5.02 1.68 -4.12
C VAL A 9 5.60 0.29 -4.44
N PRO A 10 6.93 0.12 -4.45
CA PRO A 10 7.56 -1.19 -4.60
C PRO A 10 7.27 -2.10 -3.40
N ILE A 11 6.93 -3.36 -3.65
CA ILE A 11 6.75 -4.37 -2.61
C ILE A 11 8.04 -4.57 -1.79
N LYS A 12 9.21 -4.37 -2.41
CA LYS A 12 10.51 -4.45 -1.73
C LYS A 12 10.63 -3.42 -0.60
N ASP A 13 10.14 -2.20 -0.83
CA ASP A 13 10.20 -1.13 0.17
C ASP A 13 9.30 -1.47 1.37
N ILE A 14 8.13 -2.05 1.10
CA ILE A 14 7.21 -2.55 2.13
C ILE A 14 7.86 -3.68 2.94
N MET A 15 8.51 -4.64 2.28
CA MET A 15 9.25 -5.72 2.94
C MET A 15 10.33 -5.18 3.88
N THR A 16 11.13 -4.21 3.41
CA THR A 16 12.18 -3.58 4.20
C THR A 16 11.60 -2.79 5.38
N LYS A 17 10.54 -2.00 5.16
CA LYS A 17 9.94 -1.17 6.21
C LYS A 17 9.25 -2.00 7.31
N MET A 18 8.61 -3.11 6.93
CA MET A 18 7.93 -4.00 7.87
C MET A 18 8.86 -5.02 8.53
N ASP A 19 10.08 -5.18 8.01
CA ASP A 19 10.99 -6.27 8.37
C ASP A 19 10.30 -7.64 8.29
N LYS A 20 9.67 -7.91 7.14
CA LYS A 20 8.92 -9.16 6.90
C LYS A 20 9.29 -9.81 5.57
N PRO A 21 9.28 -11.16 5.52
CA PRO A 21 9.59 -11.89 4.30
C PRO A 21 8.49 -11.72 3.26
N LYS A 22 8.85 -11.97 1.98
CA LYS A 22 7.94 -11.86 0.84
C LYS A 22 6.64 -12.63 1.02
N ASN A 23 6.68 -13.83 1.61
CA ASN A 23 5.49 -14.66 1.81
C ASN A 23 4.48 -13.99 2.74
N TYR A 24 4.95 -13.37 3.82
CA TYR A 24 4.11 -12.63 4.74
C TYR A 24 3.42 -11.46 4.01
N ILE A 25 4.21 -10.62 3.32
CA ILE A 25 3.66 -9.49 2.54
C ILE A 25 2.67 -9.96 1.47
N SER A 26 2.93 -11.10 0.81
CA SER A 26 2.08 -11.62 -0.26
C SER A 26 0.68 -12.02 0.21
N ILE A 27 0.55 -12.51 1.45
CA ILE A 27 -0.76 -12.85 2.04
C ILE A 27 -1.60 -11.59 2.22
N TYR A 28 -1.04 -10.55 2.84
CA TYR A 28 -1.76 -9.30 3.08
C TYR A 28 -2.01 -8.53 1.78
N ARG A 29 -1.07 -8.54 0.84
CA ARG A 29 -1.29 -7.98 -0.50
C ARG A 29 -2.51 -8.60 -1.17
N ARG A 30 -2.67 -9.94 -1.11
CA ARG A 30 -3.84 -10.60 -1.70
C ARG A 30 -5.13 -10.14 -1.03
N ARG A 31 -5.18 -10.14 0.31
CA ARG A 31 -6.36 -9.67 1.07
C ARG A 31 -6.75 -8.24 0.71
N LEU A 32 -5.78 -7.31 0.69
CA LEU A 32 -6.04 -5.92 0.36
C LEU A 32 -6.48 -5.70 -1.11
N ILE A 33 -6.07 -6.59 -2.02
CA ILE A 33 -6.57 -6.59 -3.41
C ILE A 33 -8.00 -7.13 -3.45
N ASP A 34 -8.27 -8.23 -2.75
CA ASP A 34 -9.60 -8.83 -2.66
C ASP A 34 -10.62 -7.84 -2.04
N ASP A 35 -10.17 -7.06 -1.05
CA ASP A 35 -10.93 -5.98 -0.40
C ASP A 35 -10.95 -4.67 -1.20
N GLN A 36 -10.33 -4.64 -2.39
CA GLN A 36 -10.24 -3.49 -3.29
C GLN A 36 -9.59 -2.23 -2.69
N VAL A 37 -8.78 -2.36 -1.64
CA VAL A 37 -8.04 -1.24 -1.02
C VAL A 37 -6.85 -0.83 -1.88
N ILE A 38 -6.17 -1.81 -2.48
CA ILE A 38 -5.03 -1.61 -3.37
C ILE A 38 -5.21 -2.39 -4.67
N PHE A 39 -4.50 -1.98 -5.72
CA PHE A 39 -4.35 -2.77 -6.95
C PHE A 39 -2.88 -2.87 -7.37
N SER A 40 -2.60 -3.65 -8.41
CA SER A 40 -1.24 -3.93 -8.91
C SER A 40 -1.22 -3.88 -10.43
N LYS A 41 -1.06 -2.67 -11.00
CA LYS A 41 -0.93 -2.46 -12.45
C LYS A 41 0.40 -3.00 -12.99
N GLU A 42 1.46 -2.95 -12.17
CA GLU A 42 2.82 -3.35 -12.53
C GLU A 42 3.36 -4.43 -11.59
N ARG A 43 4.11 -5.41 -12.14
CA ARG A 43 4.71 -6.48 -11.36
C ARG A 43 5.67 -5.92 -10.31
N GLY A 44 5.43 -6.25 -9.05
CA GLY A 44 6.29 -5.83 -7.95
C GLY A 44 5.91 -4.49 -7.33
N TYR A 45 4.84 -3.85 -7.81
CA TYR A 45 4.33 -2.59 -7.30
C TYR A 45 2.86 -2.71 -6.88
N VAL A 46 2.44 -1.82 -5.98
CA VAL A 46 1.05 -1.63 -5.55
C VAL A 46 0.70 -0.15 -5.47
N GLU A 47 -0.56 0.15 -5.71
CA GLU A 47 -1.14 1.50 -5.69
C GLU A 47 -2.45 1.45 -4.89
N PHE A 48 -2.85 2.56 -4.26
CA PHE A 48 -4.17 2.64 -3.64
C PHE A 48 -5.26 2.74 -4.70
N THR A 49 -6.40 2.08 -4.47
CA THR A 49 -7.54 2.14 -5.39
C THR A 49 -8.18 3.52 -5.42
N LEU A 50 -8.31 4.16 -4.26
CA LEU A 50 -8.93 5.47 -4.15
C LEU A 50 -7.87 6.58 -4.20
N PRO A 51 -8.12 7.65 -4.97
CA PRO A 51 -7.27 8.83 -4.93
C PRO A 51 -7.32 9.43 -3.52
N TYR A 52 -6.20 10.00 -3.06
CA TYR A 52 -6.04 10.62 -1.73
C TYR A 52 -6.23 9.67 -0.54
N PHE A 53 -6.36 8.35 -0.75
CA PHE A 53 -6.51 7.42 0.38
C PHE A 53 -5.28 7.39 1.30
N ALA A 54 -4.09 7.64 0.75
CA ALA A 54 -2.88 7.80 1.55
C ALA A 54 -3.01 8.96 2.55
N ASP A 55 -3.51 10.11 2.08
CA ASP A 55 -3.73 11.30 2.91
C ASP A 55 -4.78 11.02 3.97
N PHE A 56 -5.89 10.38 3.59
CA PHE A 56 -6.94 9.96 4.52
C PHE A 56 -6.39 9.06 5.65
N VAL A 57 -5.61 8.03 5.32
CA VAL A 57 -5.02 7.14 6.34
C VAL A 57 -4.01 7.89 7.22
N ALA A 58 -3.25 8.84 6.67
CA ALA A 58 -2.31 9.64 7.46
C ALA A 58 -3.02 10.58 8.44
N GLU A 59 -4.15 11.16 8.04
CA GLU A 59 -4.92 12.10 8.86
C GLU A 59 -5.75 11.39 9.93
N PHE A 60 -6.41 10.28 9.59
CA PHE A 60 -7.39 9.61 10.45
C PHE A 60 -6.92 8.29 11.05
N GLY A 61 -5.76 7.75 10.62
CA GLY A 61 -5.29 6.43 11.02
C GLY A 61 -4.94 6.26 12.50
N ASN A 62 -4.76 7.35 13.25
CA ASN A 62 -4.50 7.33 14.70
C ASN A 62 -5.76 7.59 15.55
N MET A 63 -6.92 7.74 14.92
CA MET A 63 -8.16 8.15 15.60
C MET A 63 -8.94 6.96 16.20
N TYR A 64 -8.49 5.73 15.95
CA TYR A 64 -9.05 4.46 16.43
C TYR A 64 -7.92 3.49 16.81
#